data_AF-A0A7Y9KHW8-F1
#
_entry.id   AF-A0A7Y9KHW8-F1
#
_cell.length_a   1.000
_cell.length_b   1.000
_cell.length_c   1.000
_cell.angle_alpha   90.00
_cell.angle_beta   90.00
_cell.angle_gamma   90.00
#
_symmetry.space_group_name_H-M   'P 1'
#
loop_
_entity.id
_entity.type
_entity.pdbx_description
1 polymer ?
#
loop_
_entity_poly.entity_id
_entity_poly.type
_entity_poly.pdbx_seq_one_letter_code
_entity_poly.pdbx_strand_id
1 'polypeptide(L)'
;MPRIAFTLEVRPELLDAYVERHTPVWRDMLAEITAAGRRNYSIFLDRERSTLFGYYETDDDEAARAYLAASPVAARWEASMAEFFVGLEGRADQAATTLTEVFNLHDQLTASAATDRENSAS
;
A
#
# COMPACT_ATOMS: atom_id res chain seq x y z
N MET A 1 14.18 5.41 1.27
CA MET A 1 13.02 5.08 2.11
C MET A 1 12.24 3.98 1.39
N PRO A 2 11.90 2.86 2.04
CA PRO A 2 11.15 1.77 1.42
C PRO A 2 9.84 2.23 0.77
N ARG A 3 9.59 1.73 -0.44
CA ARG A 3 8.35 1.91 -1.21
C ARG A 3 7.76 0.55 -1.46
N ILE A 4 6.52 0.37 -1.05
CA ILE A 4 5.83 -0.91 -1.16
C ILE A 4 4.76 -0.77 -2.23
N ALA A 5 4.90 -1.56 -3.29
CA ALA A 5 3.90 -1.73 -4.31
C ALA A 5 3.31 -3.14 -4.19
N PHE A 6 2.00 -3.27 -4.35
CA PHE A 6 1.33 -4.57 -4.22
C PHE A 6 0.09 -4.68 -5.11
N THR A 7 -0.35 -5.90 -5.36
CA THR A 7 -1.62 -6.18 -6.03
C THR A 7 -2.57 -7.03 -5.19
N LEU A 8 -3.87 -6.83 -5.41
CA LEU A 8 -4.98 -7.61 -4.85
C LEU A 8 -6.06 -7.82 -5.92
N GLU A 9 -6.74 -8.96 -5.89
CA GLU A 9 -7.86 -9.23 -6.78
C GLU A 9 -9.19 -9.01 -6.06
N VAL A 10 -10.08 -8.25 -6.69
CA VAL A 10 -11.42 -7.92 -6.20
C VAL A 10 -12.44 -8.69 -7.02
N ARG A 11 -13.54 -9.10 -6.38
CA ARG A 11 -14.65 -9.70 -7.09
C ARG A 11 -15.20 -8.73 -8.15
N PRO A 12 -15.25 -9.12 -9.44
CA PRO A 12 -15.67 -8.21 -10.52
C PRO A 12 -17.05 -7.58 -10.30
N GLU A 13 -17.97 -8.31 -9.67
CA GLU A 13 -19.32 -7.84 -9.37
C GLU A 13 -19.40 -6.83 -8.21
N LEU A 14 -18.32 -6.62 -7.44
CA LEU A 14 -18.27 -5.71 -6.29
C LEU A 14 -17.38 -4.48 -6.49
N LEU A 15 -16.87 -4.24 -7.69
CA LEU A 15 -15.95 -3.13 -7.97
C LEU A 15 -16.52 -1.76 -7.58
N ASP A 16 -17.79 -1.49 -7.87
CA ASP A 16 -18.40 -0.20 -7.56
C ASP A 16 -18.58 0.00 -6.05
N ALA A 17 -19.03 -1.05 -5.34
CA ALA A 17 -19.15 -1.02 -3.89
C ALA A 17 -17.78 -0.89 -3.20
N TYR A 18 -16.72 -1.45 -3.79
CA TYR A 18 -15.35 -1.28 -3.30
C TYR A 18 -14.93 0.20 -3.35
N VAL A 19 -15.20 0.87 -4.47
CA VAL A 19 -14.89 2.31 -4.64
C VAL A 19 -15.70 3.15 -3.66
N GLU A 20 -16.98 2.87 -3.48
CA GLU A 20 -17.84 3.57 -2.52
C GLU A 20 -17.31 3.44 -1.09
N ARG A 21 -16.89 2.24 -0.69
CA ARG A 21 -16.31 1.98 0.64
C ARG A 21 -15.04 2.80 0.90
N HIS A 22 -14.27 3.14 -0.13
CA HIS A 22 -13.07 3.96 -0.02
C HIS A 22 -13.33 5.47 -0.13
N THR A 23 -14.60 5.89 -0.27
CA THR A 23 -14.99 7.28 -0.56
C THR A 23 -16.08 7.79 0.40
N PRO A 24 -15.78 8.05 1.70
CA PRO A 24 -14.46 8.01 2.33
C PRO A 24 -14.22 6.77 3.22
N VAL A 25 -12.95 6.43 3.39
CA VAL A 25 -12.49 5.51 4.45
C VAL A 25 -12.79 6.10 5.84
N TRP A 26 -13.01 5.22 6.84
CA TRP A 26 -13.25 5.64 8.22
C TRP A 26 -12.08 6.47 8.77
N ARG A 27 -12.40 7.57 9.46
CA ARG A 27 -11.40 8.46 10.06
C ARG A 27 -10.42 7.73 10.98
N ASP A 28 -10.92 6.84 11.83
CA ASP A 28 -10.07 6.10 12.78
C ASP A 28 -9.12 5.15 12.04
N MET A 29 -9.57 4.54 10.93
CA MET A 29 -8.69 3.71 10.11
C MET A 29 -7.58 4.53 9.45
N LEU A 30 -7.89 5.74 8.95
CA LEU A 30 -6.88 6.66 8.42
C LEU A 30 -5.85 7.06 9.49
N ALA A 31 -6.30 7.26 10.73
CA ALA A 31 -5.40 7.54 11.85
C ALA A 31 -4.47 6.36 12.14
N GLU A 32 -4.97 5.12 12.10
CA GLU A 32 -4.16 3.91 12.31
C GLU A 32 -3.14 3.70 11.20
N ILE A 33 -3.51 3.93 9.94
CA ILE A 33 -2.57 3.88 8.79
C ILE A 33 -1.43 4.87 9.00
N THR A 34 -1.76 6.09 9.41
CA THR A 34 -0.78 7.15 9.64
C THR A 34 0.11 6.82 10.84
N ALA A 35 -0.47 6.33 11.95
CA ALA A 35 0.26 5.94 13.16
C ALA A 35 1.20 4.75 12.92
N ALA A 36 0.85 3.86 12.00
CA ALA A 36 1.72 2.77 11.54
C ALA A 36 2.94 3.25 10.74
N GLY A 37 3.01 4.53 10.37
CA GLY A 37 4.12 5.12 9.60
C GLY A 37 3.95 5.06 8.07
N ARG A 38 2.81 4.55 7.57
CA ARG A 38 2.50 4.55 6.14
C ARG A 38 2.13 5.95 5.67
N ARG A 39 2.71 6.36 4.53
CA ARG A 39 2.48 7.66 3.90
C ARG A 39 2.41 7.54 2.38
N ASN A 40 1.95 8.60 1.72
CA ASN A 40 1.73 8.63 0.26
C ASN A 40 0.95 7.41 -0.25
N TYR A 41 0.00 6.91 0.56
CA TYR A 41 -0.71 5.68 0.28
C TYR A 41 -1.82 5.91 -0.75
N SER A 42 -1.69 5.29 -1.91
CA SER A 42 -2.70 5.28 -2.97
C SER A 42 -3.08 3.85 -3.37
N ILE A 43 -4.34 3.67 -3.75
CA ILE A 43 -4.85 2.43 -4.35
C ILE A 43 -5.52 2.79 -5.68
N PHE A 44 -5.17 2.05 -6.72
CA PHE A 44 -5.66 2.20 -8.08
C PHE A 44 -6.39 0.92 -8.49
N LEU A 45 -7.47 1.05 -9.25
CA LEU A 45 -8.27 -0.09 -9.71
C LEU A 45 -8.16 -0.24 -11.23
N ASP A 46 -7.67 -1.39 -11.67
CA ASP A 46 -7.85 -1.89 -13.03
C ASP A 46 -9.19 -2.63 -13.11
N ARG A 47 -10.19 -1.97 -13.72
CA ARG A 47 -11.55 -2.52 -13.85
C ARG A 47 -11.64 -3.69 -14.84
N GLU A 48 -10.77 -3.75 -15.84
CA GLU A 48 -10.81 -4.83 -16.83
C GLU A 48 -10.34 -6.14 -16.21
N ARG A 49 -9.31 -6.06 -15.35
CA ARG A 49 -8.72 -7.22 -14.66
C ARG A 49 -9.25 -7.43 -13.25
N SER A 50 -10.15 -6.57 -12.77
CA SER A 50 -10.63 -6.53 -11.38
C SER A 50 -9.48 -6.57 -10.35
N THR A 51 -8.38 -5.89 -10.69
CA THR A 51 -7.13 -5.92 -9.91
C THR A 51 -6.86 -4.55 -9.32
N LEU A 52 -6.54 -4.52 -8.03
CA LEU A 52 -6.04 -3.34 -7.36
C LEU A 52 -4.52 -3.31 -7.45
N PHE A 53 -3.98 -2.12 -7.66
CA PHE A 53 -2.58 -1.78 -7.44
C PHE A 53 -2.50 -0.80 -6.28
N GLY A 54 -1.83 -1.18 -5.19
CA GLY A 54 -1.59 -0.32 -4.05
C GLY A 54 -0.13 0.10 -3.97
N TYR A 55 0.10 1.33 -3.51
CA TYR A 55 1.42 1.89 -3.28
C TYR A 55 1.44 2.67 -1.97
N TYR A 56 2.44 2.45 -1.12
CA TYR A 56 2.74 3.35 0.00
C TYR A 56 4.23 3.41 0.31
N GLU A 57 4.58 4.41 1.08
CA GLU A 57 5.91 4.67 1.61
C GLU A 57 5.93 4.40 3.12
N THR A 58 7.01 3.82 3.63
CA THR A 58 7.23 3.58 5.06
C THR A 58 8.71 3.49 5.35
N ASP A 59 9.12 3.79 6.59
CA ASP A 59 10.52 3.61 7.02
C ASP A 59 10.81 2.15 7.39
N ASP A 60 9.79 1.42 7.86
CA ASP A 60 9.85 0.01 8.24
C ASP A 60 8.49 -0.66 7.94
N ASP A 61 8.47 -1.57 6.97
CA ASP A 61 7.23 -2.25 6.59
C ASP A 61 6.82 -3.34 7.59
N GLU A 62 7.79 -4.03 8.18
CA GLU A 62 7.51 -5.09 9.15
C GLU A 62 6.88 -4.49 10.42
N ALA A 63 7.43 -3.39 10.92
CA ALA A 63 6.87 -2.67 12.05
C ALA A 63 5.48 -2.08 11.74
N ALA A 64 5.28 -1.51 10.55
CA ALA A 64 3.98 -0.98 10.13
C ALA A 64 2.90 -2.07 10.06
N ARG A 65 3.25 -3.24 9.50
CA ARG A 65 2.36 -4.41 9.45
C ARG A 65 2.05 -4.94 10.84
N ALA A 66 3.04 -5.06 11.71
CA ALA A 66 2.86 -5.52 13.09
C ALA A 66 1.94 -4.58 13.89
N TYR A 67 2.11 -3.26 13.73
CA TYR A 67 1.23 -2.27 14.35
C TYR A 67 -0.23 -2.45 13.90
N LEU A 68 -0.48 -2.53 12.59
CA LEU A 68 -1.83 -2.71 12.06
C LEU A 68 -2.42 -4.09 12.39
N ALA A 69 -1.59 -5.12 12.59
CA ALA A 69 -2.03 -6.44 13.06
C ALA A 69 -2.56 -6.41 14.50
N ALA A 70 -2.07 -5.49 15.32
CA ALA A 70 -2.51 -5.32 16.70
C ALA A 70 -3.70 -4.36 16.86
N SER A 71 -4.04 -3.57 15.83
CA SER A 71 -5.12 -2.57 15.91
C SER A 71 -6.52 -3.21 15.79
N PRO A 72 -7.41 -3.03 16.79
CA PRO A 72 -8.80 -3.46 16.69
C PRO A 72 -9.60 -2.72 15.60
N VAL A 73 -9.20 -1.48 15.27
CA VAL A 73 -9.83 -0.68 14.21
C VAL A 73 -9.47 -1.27 12.85
N ALA A 74 -8.19 -1.59 12.63
CA ALA A 74 -7.73 -2.26 11.42
C ALA A 74 -8.41 -3.63 11.25
N ALA A 75 -8.50 -4.43 12.31
CA ALA A 75 -9.20 -5.72 12.27
C ALA A 75 -10.68 -5.59 11.87
N ARG A 76 -11.38 -4.57 12.39
CA ARG A 76 -12.79 -4.30 12.01
C ARG A 76 -12.91 -3.85 10.56
N TRP A 77 -12.00 -2.99 10.11
CA TRP A 77 -11.96 -2.55 8.71
C TRP A 77 -11.74 -3.74 7.78
N GLU A 78 -10.74 -4.57 8.05
CA GLU A 78 -10.43 -5.79 7.29
C GLU A 78 -11.61 -6.75 7.24
N ALA A 79 -12.28 -7.00 8.38
CA ALA A 79 -13.47 -7.84 8.40
C ALA A 79 -14.60 -7.29 7.50
N SER A 80 -14.78 -5.96 7.45
CA SER A 80 -15.76 -5.32 6.56
C SER A 80 -15.34 -5.32 5.08
N MET A 81 -14.05 -5.49 4.81
CA MET A 81 -13.46 -5.53 3.48
C MET A 81 -13.29 -6.95 2.93
N ALA A 82 -13.33 -7.97 3.80
CA ALA A 82 -13.06 -9.36 3.44
C ALA A 82 -13.97 -9.86 2.30
N GLU A 83 -15.21 -9.37 2.25
CA GLU A 83 -16.10 -9.72 1.15
C GLU A 83 -15.58 -9.21 -0.19
N PHE A 84 -14.80 -8.15 -0.32
CA PHE A 84 -14.50 -7.65 -1.67
C PHE A 84 -13.52 -8.53 -2.45
N PHE A 85 -12.74 -9.37 -1.78
CA PHE A 85 -11.57 -9.99 -2.40
C PHE A 85 -11.80 -11.46 -2.80
N VAL A 86 -11.07 -11.90 -3.83
CA VAL A 86 -11.07 -13.29 -4.30
C VAL A 86 -10.03 -14.09 -3.51
N GLY A 87 -10.40 -15.26 -2.98
CA GLY A 87 -9.43 -16.24 -2.46
C GLY A 87 -8.63 -15.79 -1.23
N LEU A 88 -9.16 -14.86 -0.44
CA LEU A 88 -8.41 -14.26 0.66
C LEU A 88 -8.35 -15.20 1.87
N GLU A 89 -7.32 -16.04 1.93
CA GLU A 89 -6.95 -16.75 3.17
C GLU A 89 -6.14 -15.78 4.06
N GLY A 90 -6.78 -15.15 5.05
CA GLY A 90 -6.12 -14.25 6.01
C GLY A 90 -6.53 -12.78 5.89
N ARG A 91 -5.61 -11.84 6.20
CA ARG A 91 -5.86 -10.38 6.06
C ARG A 91 -5.46 -9.90 4.68
N ALA A 92 -6.18 -8.90 4.14
CA ALA A 92 -5.91 -8.39 2.80
C ALA A 92 -4.50 -7.78 2.66
N ASP A 93 -3.95 -7.22 3.72
CA ASP A 93 -2.58 -6.71 3.75
C ASP A 93 -1.52 -7.83 3.84
N GLN A 94 -1.92 -9.07 4.16
CA GLN A 94 -1.08 -10.26 4.18
C GLN A 94 -1.20 -11.08 2.89
N ALA A 95 -2.38 -11.08 2.26
CA ALA A 95 -2.64 -11.75 0.99
C ALA A 95 -2.19 -10.93 -0.24
N ALA A 96 -1.85 -9.65 -0.04
CA ALA A 96 -1.34 -8.79 -1.10
C ALA A 96 -0.03 -9.32 -1.69
N THR A 97 0.05 -9.39 -3.02
CA THR A 97 1.28 -9.78 -3.71
C THR A 97 2.18 -8.57 -3.83
N THR A 98 3.25 -8.52 -3.04
CA THR A 98 4.26 -7.45 -3.14
C THR A 98 5.01 -7.53 -4.47
N LEU A 99 5.21 -6.38 -5.11
CA LEU A 99 5.95 -6.24 -6.36
C LEU A 99 7.38 -5.77 -6.10
N THR A 100 8.30 -6.22 -6.93
CA THR A 100 9.69 -5.76 -6.89
C THR A 100 9.81 -4.40 -7.57
N GLU A 101 10.28 -3.39 -6.84
CA GLU A 101 10.67 -2.12 -7.46
C GLU A 101 11.91 -2.32 -8.33
N VAL A 102 11.85 -1.89 -9.59
CA VAL A 102 12.96 -1.99 -10.56
C VAL A 102 13.57 -0.63 -10.91
N PHE A 103 12.87 0.47 -10.62
CA PHE A 103 13.31 1.82 -10.98
C PHE A 103 12.62 2.88 -10.10
N ASN A 104 13.39 3.89 -9.68
CA ASN A 104 12.88 5.14 -9.13
C ASN A 104 13.70 6.33 -9.64
N LEU A 105 13.03 7.31 -10.26
CA LEU A 105 13.69 8.47 -10.85
C LEU A 105 14.39 9.35 -9.81
N HIS A 106 13.73 9.61 -8.68
CA HIS A 106 14.25 10.52 -7.65
C HIS A 106 15.52 9.96 -6.99
N ASP A 107 15.52 8.67 -6.67
CA ASP A 107 16.67 7.99 -6.09
C ASP A 107 17.86 8.00 -7.06
N GLN A 108 17.63 7.71 -8.35
CA GLN A 108 18.70 7.72 -9.35
C GLN A 108 19.24 9.13 -9.64
N LEU A 109 18.38 10.16 -9.70
CA LEU A 109 18.84 11.55 -9.80
C LEU A 109 19.67 11.98 -8.59
N THR A 110 19.24 11.59 -7.39
CA THR A 110 19.95 11.90 -6.14
C THR A 110 21.32 11.23 -6.10
N ALA A 111 21.40 9.95 -6.49
CA ALA A 111 22.66 9.22 -6.58
C ALA A 111 23.59 9.83 -7.65
N SER A 112 23.06 10.18 -8.83
CA SER A 112 23.84 10.80 -9.90
C SER A 112 24.45 12.14 -9.46
N ALA A 113 23.66 13.00 -8.80
CA ALA A 113 24.13 14.30 -8.33
C ALA A 113 25.12 14.21 -7.15
N ALA A 114 25.15 13.10 -6.41
CA ALA A 114 26.17 12.84 -5.41
C ALA A 114 27.52 12.50 -6.08
N THR A 115 27.50 11.60 -7.07
CA THR A 115 28.69 11.22 -7.86
C THR A 115 29.35 12.40 -8.55
N ASP A 116 28.57 13.31 -9.15
CA ASP A 116 29.12 14.49 -9.83
C ASP A 116 29.87 15.44 -8.87
N ARG A 117 29.40 15.53 -7.61
CA ARG A 117 30.05 16.34 -6.58
C ARG A 117 31.35 15.74 -6.07
N GLU A 118 31.40 14.42 -5.92
CA GLU A 118 32.62 13.69 -5.51
C GLU A 118 33.72 13.80 -6.59
N ASN A 119 33.34 13.65 -7.86
CA ASN A 119 34.27 13.76 -8.99
C ASN A 119 34.79 15.20 -9.20
N SER A 120 34.01 16.22 -8.86
CA SER A 120 34.42 17.63 -9.00
C SER A 120 35.30 18.14 -7.85
N ALA A 121 35.39 17.38 -6.75
CA ALA A 121 36.18 17.73 -5.56
C ALA A 121 37.56 17.03 -5.51
N SER A 122 37.90 16.22 -6.52
CA SER A 122 39.19 15.54 -6.72
C SER A 122 40.01 16.22 -7.81
#